data_AF-A0A447TXH5-F1
#
_entry.id   AF-A0A447TXH5-F1
#
_cell.length_a   1.000
_cell.length_b   1.000
_cell.length_c   1.000
_cell.angle_alpha   90.00
_cell.angle_beta   90.00
_cell.angle_gamma   90.00
#
_symmetry.space_group_name_H-M   'P 1'
#
loop_
_entity.id
_entity.type
_entity.pdbx_description
1 polymer ?
#
loop_
_entity_poly.entity_id
_entity_poly.type
_entity_poly.pdbx_seq_one_letter_code
_entity_poly.pdbx_strand_id
1 'polypeptide(L)'
;MMVFIKGQGVYYQVYAPEDASNNVLAAVNKIKDDFEGLRDYWHDICPIKKYYFVLNDKYKGSLPQLHKELIVLQSDFNLIDTGVIVAKDLERELFNLPDDMIRSVVGHLPDIDHEEYMFVSGFTCFISAWINFEKIARHKVFSAKQPNRPLFYRESSQCFSKKQNNF
;
A
#
# COMPACT_ATOMS: atom_id res chain seq x y z
N MET A 1 -4.65 13.85 -14.18
CA MET A 1 -3.32 13.65 -14.82
C MET A 1 -3.14 12.16 -15.02
N MET A 2 -2.64 11.70 -16.17
CA MET A 2 -2.49 10.28 -16.48
C MET A 2 -1.01 9.88 -16.45
N VAL A 3 -0.70 8.77 -15.78
CA VAL A 3 0.65 8.16 -15.75
C VAL A 3 0.53 6.74 -16.29
N PHE A 4 1.45 6.29 -17.15
CA PHE A 4 1.38 4.96 -17.72
C PHE A 4 2.74 4.25 -17.76
N ILE A 5 2.71 2.93 -17.63
CA ILE A 5 3.87 2.05 -17.69
C ILE A 5 3.75 1.20 -18.95
N LYS A 6 4.36 1.68 -20.04
CA LYS A 6 4.26 1.11 -21.40
C LYS A 6 4.50 -0.41 -21.45
N GLY A 7 5.55 -0.89 -20.78
CA GLY A 7 5.94 -2.30 -20.82
C GLY A 7 4.93 -3.25 -20.17
N GLN A 8 4.02 -2.73 -19.35
CA GLN A 8 3.09 -3.53 -18.56
C GLN A 8 1.62 -3.28 -18.95
N GLY A 9 1.32 -2.25 -19.76
CA GLY A 9 -0.05 -1.86 -20.09
C GLY A 9 -0.82 -1.36 -18.85
N VAL A 10 -0.13 -0.72 -17.92
CA VAL A 10 -0.68 -0.22 -16.65
C VAL A 10 -0.86 1.28 -16.73
N TYR A 11 -2.06 1.75 -16.41
CA TYR A 11 -2.44 3.14 -16.46
C TYR A 11 -2.98 3.61 -15.11
N TYR A 12 -2.55 4.79 -14.69
CA TYR A 12 -2.92 5.43 -13.43
C TYR A 12 -3.52 6.80 -13.73
N GLN A 13 -4.82 6.94 -13.43
CA GLN A 13 -5.51 8.23 -13.54
C GLN A 13 -5.53 8.92 -12.18
N VAL A 14 -4.80 10.03 -12.07
CA VAL A 14 -4.74 10.84 -10.85
C VAL A 14 -5.86 11.87 -10.84
N TYR A 15 -6.71 11.78 -9.82
CA TYR A 15 -7.82 12.67 -9.54
C TYR A 15 -7.73 13.25 -8.12
N ALA A 16 -7.48 14.55 -8.05
CA ALA A 16 -7.32 15.30 -6.81
C ALA A 16 -8.25 16.53 -6.80
N PRO A 17 -9.56 16.35 -6.53
CA PRO A 17 -10.50 17.46 -6.47
C PRO A 17 -10.25 18.31 -5.21
N GLU A 18 -10.42 19.63 -5.34
CA GLU A 18 -10.38 20.53 -4.17
C GLU A 18 -11.50 20.22 -3.18
N ASP A 19 -12.69 19.80 -3.64
CA ASP A 19 -13.81 19.37 -2.78
C ASP A 19 -14.30 17.96 -3.14
N ALA A 20 -13.86 16.97 -2.38
CA ALA A 20 -14.22 15.56 -2.59
C ALA A 20 -15.69 15.25 -2.20
N SER A 21 -16.31 16.04 -1.34
CA SER A 21 -17.61 15.73 -0.72
C SER A 21 -18.83 15.98 -1.61
N ASN A 22 -18.72 16.80 -2.67
CA ASN A 22 -19.87 17.17 -3.50
C ASN A 22 -19.93 16.50 -4.88
N ASN A 23 -18.96 15.64 -5.23
CA ASN A 23 -18.73 15.29 -6.63
C ASN A 23 -18.51 13.80 -6.89
N VAL A 24 -19.26 12.93 -6.21
CA VAL A 24 -19.21 11.48 -6.47
C VAL A 24 -19.61 11.15 -7.90
N LEU A 25 -20.70 11.75 -8.40
CA LEU A 25 -21.13 11.60 -9.78
C LEU A 25 -20.09 12.13 -10.77
N ALA A 26 -19.47 13.27 -10.47
CA ALA A 26 -18.42 13.83 -11.31
C ALA A 26 -17.18 12.91 -11.35
N ALA A 27 -16.82 12.29 -10.23
CA ALA A 27 -15.71 11.34 -10.17
C ALA A 27 -16.02 10.06 -10.96
N VAL A 28 -17.24 9.53 -10.87
CA VAL A 28 -17.69 8.37 -11.66
C VAL A 28 -17.69 8.68 -13.16
N ASN A 29 -18.25 9.82 -13.56
CA ASN A 29 -18.23 10.25 -14.96
C ASN A 29 -16.80 10.43 -15.46
N LYS A 30 -15.93 11.01 -14.63
CA LYS A 30 -14.52 11.19 -14.97
C LYS A 30 -13.78 9.87 -15.17
N ILE A 31 -14.10 8.84 -14.39
CA ILE A 31 -13.55 7.49 -14.60
C ILE A 31 -13.90 6.98 -16.01
N LYS A 32 -15.16 7.14 -16.43
CA LYS A 32 -15.63 6.71 -17.76
C LYS A 32 -15.00 7.52 -18.88
N ASP A 33 -15.15 8.83 -18.83
CA ASP A 33 -14.70 9.75 -19.88
C ASP A 33 -13.19 9.63 -20.11
N ASP A 34 -12.41 9.58 -19.01
CA ASP A 34 -10.96 9.47 -19.11
C ASP A 34 -10.53 8.07 -19.60
N PHE A 35 -11.27 6.99 -19.25
CA PHE A 35 -10.99 5.63 -19.72
C PHE A 35 -11.32 5.45 -21.21
N GLU A 36 -12.48 5.93 -21.65
CA GLU A 36 -12.90 5.87 -23.05
C GLU A 36 -11.93 6.65 -23.94
N GLY A 37 -11.60 7.89 -23.54
CA GLY A 37 -10.57 8.67 -24.22
C GLY A 37 -9.23 7.95 -24.26
N LEU A 38 -8.79 7.37 -23.14
CA LEU A 38 -7.53 6.62 -23.10
C LEU A 38 -7.55 5.45 -24.08
N ARG A 39 -8.65 4.68 -24.11
CA ARG A 39 -8.78 3.53 -24.99
C ARG A 39 -8.75 3.95 -26.46
N ASP A 40 -9.51 4.97 -26.82
CA ASP A 40 -9.64 5.41 -28.21
C ASP A 40 -8.30 5.92 -28.78
N TYR A 41 -7.45 6.53 -27.94
CA TYR A 41 -6.13 7.02 -28.37
C TYR A 41 -5.00 6.00 -28.24
N TRP A 42 -5.00 5.16 -27.19
CA TRP A 42 -3.82 4.37 -26.81
C TRP A 42 -3.99 2.86 -26.97
N HIS A 43 -5.21 2.34 -27.07
CA HIS A 43 -5.42 0.88 -27.04
C HIS A 43 -4.70 0.15 -28.18
N ASP A 44 -4.70 0.73 -29.38
CA ASP A 44 -4.04 0.15 -30.56
C ASP A 44 -2.50 0.21 -30.47
N ILE A 45 -1.95 1.15 -29.69
CA ILE A 45 -0.51 1.36 -29.54
C ILE A 45 0.03 0.55 -28.35
N CYS A 46 -0.69 0.59 -27.23
CA CYS A 46 -0.34 -0.06 -25.98
C CYS A 46 -1.63 -0.50 -25.26
N PRO A 47 -2.04 -1.77 -25.44
CA PRO A 47 -3.27 -2.28 -24.88
C PRO A 47 -3.36 -2.05 -23.38
N ILE A 48 -4.51 -1.52 -22.96
CA ILE A 48 -4.81 -1.27 -21.56
C ILE A 48 -5.08 -2.63 -20.90
N LYS A 49 -4.21 -3.03 -19.98
CA LYS A 49 -4.34 -4.28 -19.22
C LYS A 49 -4.78 -4.02 -17.79
N LYS A 50 -4.26 -2.96 -17.17
CA LYS A 50 -4.61 -2.57 -15.81
C LYS A 50 -4.92 -1.09 -15.75
N TYR A 51 -5.95 -0.74 -15.01
CA TYR A 51 -6.40 0.65 -14.86
C TYR A 51 -6.67 0.98 -13.40
N TYR A 52 -5.93 1.95 -12.86
CA TYR A 52 -6.05 2.37 -11.47
C TYR A 52 -6.47 3.84 -11.38
N PHE A 53 -7.47 4.11 -10.55
CA PHE A 53 -7.92 5.46 -10.25
C PHE A 53 -7.31 5.93 -8.93
N VAL A 54 -6.36 6.86 -9.00
CA VAL A 54 -5.66 7.41 -7.83
C VAL A 54 -6.46 8.60 -7.32
N LEU A 55 -7.15 8.41 -6.19
CA LEU A 55 -8.01 9.40 -5.57
C LEU A 55 -7.27 10.06 -4.41
N ASN A 56 -7.17 11.39 -4.42
CA ASN A 56 -6.91 12.13 -3.19
C ASN A 56 -8.19 12.14 -2.34
N ASP A 57 -8.29 11.17 -1.44
CA ASP A 57 -9.43 10.99 -0.54
C ASP A 57 -9.40 11.95 0.66
N LYS A 58 -8.36 12.79 0.79
CA LYS A 58 -8.09 13.60 1.99
C LYS A 58 -8.18 12.75 3.28
N TYR A 59 -7.73 11.49 3.22
CA TYR A 59 -7.82 10.50 4.30
C TYR A 59 -9.23 10.16 4.79
N LYS A 60 -10.26 10.42 3.97
CA LYS A 60 -11.67 10.05 4.26
C LYS A 60 -12.07 8.70 3.68
N GLY A 61 -11.17 8.02 2.96
CA GLY A 61 -11.44 6.77 2.26
C GLY A 61 -12.12 6.96 0.90
N SER A 62 -12.20 5.86 0.15
CA SER A 62 -12.83 5.83 -1.18
C SER A 62 -14.33 5.49 -1.09
N LEU A 63 -15.10 6.09 -1.99
CA LEU A 63 -16.53 5.85 -2.10
C LEU A 63 -16.81 4.50 -2.79
N PRO A 64 -17.76 3.67 -2.29
CA PRO A 64 -18.10 2.39 -2.91
C PRO A 64 -18.53 2.49 -4.38
N GLN A 65 -19.07 3.64 -4.79
CA GLN A 65 -19.53 3.87 -6.17
C GLN A 65 -18.37 3.84 -7.17
N LEU A 66 -17.19 4.32 -6.79
CA LEU A 66 -16.00 4.30 -7.65
C LEU A 66 -15.51 2.87 -7.87
N HIS A 67 -15.51 2.05 -6.82
CA HIS A 67 -15.16 0.63 -6.92
C HIS A 67 -16.13 -0.13 -7.80
N LYS A 68 -17.44 0.12 -7.67
CA LYS A 68 -18.45 -0.51 -8.53
C LYS A 68 -18.21 -0.18 -10.00
N GLU A 69 -17.94 1.09 -10.30
CA GLU A 69 -17.67 1.51 -11.68
C GLU A 69 -16.43 0.83 -12.26
N LEU A 70 -15.34 0.74 -11.50
CA LEU A 70 -14.12 0.06 -11.96
C LEU A 70 -14.32 -1.45 -12.17
N ILE A 71 -15.11 -2.13 -11.32
CA ILE A 71 -15.45 -3.54 -11.50
C ILE A 71 -16.27 -3.76 -12.80
N VAL A 72 -17.18 -2.83 -13.11
CA VAL A 72 -17.94 -2.86 -14.36
C VAL A 72 -16.98 -2.69 -15.54
N LEU A 73 -16.13 -1.66 -15.53
CA LEU A 73 -15.11 -1.45 -16.57
C LEU A 73 -14.18 -2.65 -16.76
N GLN A 74 -13.76 -3.28 -15.66
CA GLN A 74 -12.93 -4.48 -15.71
C GLN A 74 -13.59 -5.61 -16.50
N SER A 75 -14.89 -5.80 -16.26
CA SER A 75 -15.68 -6.86 -16.89
C SER A 75 -15.99 -6.53 -18.34
N ASP A 76 -16.42 -5.29 -18.62
CA ASP A 76 -16.81 -4.83 -19.95
C ASP A 76 -15.64 -4.84 -20.95
N PHE A 77 -14.42 -4.58 -20.45
CA PHE A 77 -13.21 -4.48 -21.28
C PHE A 77 -12.20 -5.60 -21.06
N ASN A 78 -12.56 -6.65 -20.32
CA ASN A 78 -11.68 -7.79 -19.99
C ASN A 78 -10.31 -7.36 -19.46
N LEU A 79 -10.28 -6.36 -18.57
CA LEU A 79 -9.04 -5.88 -17.96
C LEU A 79 -8.53 -6.91 -16.94
N ILE A 80 -7.20 -7.04 -16.85
CA ILE A 80 -6.56 -7.95 -15.90
C ILE A 80 -6.86 -7.51 -14.46
N ASP A 81 -6.78 -6.21 -14.21
CA ASP A 81 -7.01 -5.65 -12.87
C ASP A 81 -7.46 -4.19 -12.94
N THR A 82 -8.31 -3.81 -12.00
CA THR A 82 -8.72 -2.41 -11.80
C THR A 82 -8.84 -2.10 -10.31
N GLY A 83 -8.68 -0.84 -9.94
CA GLY A 83 -8.86 -0.47 -8.53
C GLY A 83 -8.74 1.01 -8.24
N VAL A 84 -9.26 1.39 -7.06
CA VAL A 84 -9.04 2.72 -6.50
C VAL A 84 -7.82 2.67 -5.59
N ILE A 85 -6.89 3.59 -5.80
CA ILE A 85 -5.72 3.79 -4.93
C ILE A 85 -5.98 5.09 -4.15
N VAL A 86 -5.99 5.00 -2.82
CA VAL A 86 -6.13 6.18 -1.94
C VAL A 86 -4.81 6.61 -1.33
N ALA A 87 -4.77 7.74 -0.63
CA ALA A 87 -3.55 8.26 0.00
C ALA A 87 -2.89 7.23 0.93
N LYS A 88 -3.70 6.48 1.70
CA LYS A 88 -3.21 5.42 2.58
C LYS A 88 -2.55 4.25 1.84
N ASP A 89 -3.00 3.95 0.62
CA ASP A 89 -2.37 2.91 -0.19
C ASP A 89 -1.01 3.39 -0.70
N LEU A 90 -0.94 4.63 -1.19
CA LEU A 90 0.33 5.25 -1.60
C LEU A 90 1.33 5.34 -0.46
N GLU A 91 0.88 5.69 0.74
CA GLU A 91 1.71 5.75 1.95
C GLU A 91 2.30 4.37 2.27
N ARG A 92 1.47 3.33 2.21
CA ARG A 92 1.93 1.95 2.41
C ARG A 92 2.93 1.53 1.34
N GLU A 93 2.68 1.83 0.07
CA GLU A 93 3.62 1.52 -1.02
C GLU A 93 4.94 2.29 -0.86
N LEU A 94 4.89 3.57 -0.48
CA LEU A 94 6.07 4.39 -0.22
C LEU A 94 6.94 3.79 0.89
N PHE A 95 6.35 3.42 2.03
CA PHE A 95 7.10 2.84 3.15
C PHE A 95 7.56 1.39 2.94
N ASN A 96 7.10 0.74 1.86
CA ASN A 96 7.64 -0.54 1.43
C ASN A 96 8.89 -0.40 0.52
N LEU A 97 9.21 0.82 0.06
CA LEU A 97 10.40 1.07 -0.73
C LEU A 97 11.68 1.06 0.15
N PRO A 98 12.85 0.78 -0.45
CA PRO A 98 14.14 1.01 0.21
C PRO A 98 14.34 2.45 0.67
N ASP A 99 15.10 2.66 1.75
CA ASP A 99 15.29 3.99 2.36
C ASP A 99 15.89 5.04 1.40
N ASP A 100 16.77 4.63 0.50
CA ASP A 100 17.35 5.50 -0.54
C ASP A 100 16.31 5.95 -1.56
N MET A 101 15.39 5.06 -1.95
CA MET A 101 14.26 5.39 -2.82
C MET A 101 13.24 6.28 -2.13
N ILE A 102 12.95 6.02 -0.85
CA ILE A 102 12.09 6.90 -0.04
C ILE A 102 12.69 8.31 0.00
N ARG A 103 14.00 8.45 0.30
CA ARG A 103 14.69 9.75 0.29
C ARG A 103 14.66 10.41 -1.09
N SER A 104 14.77 9.64 -2.18
CA SER A 104 14.63 10.18 -3.53
C SER A 104 13.23 10.72 -3.82
N VAL A 105 12.17 10.09 -3.29
CA VAL A 105 10.78 10.49 -3.51
C VAL A 105 10.38 11.67 -2.63
N VAL A 106 10.76 11.64 -1.35
CA VAL A 106 10.39 12.64 -0.34
C VAL A 106 11.34 13.85 -0.38
N GLY A 107 12.54 13.69 -0.94
CA GLY A 107 13.59 14.70 -0.98
C GLY A 107 14.40 14.74 0.31
N HIS A 108 14.83 15.95 0.72
CA HIS A 108 15.63 16.13 1.92
C HIS A 108 14.76 15.94 3.17
N LEU A 109 15.00 14.85 3.92
CA LEU A 109 14.48 14.73 5.27
C LEU A 109 15.33 15.64 6.17
N PRO A 110 14.71 16.57 6.93
CA PRO A 110 15.47 17.47 7.79
C PRO A 110 16.26 16.64 8.80
N ASP A 111 17.56 16.90 8.85
CA ASP A 111 18.48 16.23 9.76
C ASP A 111 18.20 16.70 11.20
N ILE A 112 18.01 15.74 12.11
CA ILE A 112 17.63 16.03 13.51
C ILE A 112 18.79 16.68 14.25
N ASP A 113 20.02 16.50 13.75
CA ASP A 113 21.26 16.90 14.39
C ASP A 113 21.62 18.38 14.17
N HIS A 114 20.85 19.10 13.37
CA HIS A 114 21.02 20.54 13.14
C HIS A 114 19.87 21.34 13.76
N GLU A 115 20.11 21.86 14.97
CA GLU A 115 19.18 22.69 15.76
C GLU A 115 18.55 23.87 14.99
N GLU A 116 19.21 24.36 13.95
CA GLU A 116 18.75 25.48 13.14
C GLU A 116 17.47 25.17 12.34
N TYR A 117 17.16 23.90 12.08
CA TYR A 117 15.92 23.46 11.40
C TYR A 117 14.77 23.11 12.38
N MET A 118 14.99 23.27 13.69
CA MET A 118 14.06 22.82 14.72
C MET A 118 12.75 23.65 14.78
N PHE A 119 12.64 24.79 14.11
CA PHE A 119 11.36 25.52 14.01
C PHE A 119 10.38 24.89 13.00
N VAL A 120 10.86 24.00 12.13
CA VAL A 120 10.02 23.17 11.22
C VAL A 120 9.59 21.84 11.90
N SER A 121 10.00 21.63 13.15
CA SER A 121 10.05 20.31 13.79
C SER A 121 8.73 19.69 14.26
N GLY A 122 7.63 20.45 14.33
CA GLY A 122 6.38 19.91 14.88
C GLY A 122 5.80 18.78 14.03
N PHE A 123 5.71 19.01 12.71
CA PHE A 123 5.18 18.02 11.78
C PHE A 123 6.18 16.88 11.54
N THR A 124 7.47 17.16 11.49
CA THR A 124 8.50 16.14 11.24
C THR A 124 8.75 15.26 12.46
N CYS A 125 8.74 15.81 13.68
CA CYS A 125 8.75 15.04 14.91
C CYS A 125 7.52 14.15 15.01
N PHE A 126 6.34 14.67 14.64
CA PHE A 126 5.12 13.88 14.56
C PHE A 126 5.22 12.74 13.54
N ILE A 127 5.66 13.00 12.31
CA ILE A 127 5.80 11.97 11.27
C ILE A 127 6.84 10.92 11.64
N SER A 128 8.01 11.31 12.15
CA SER A 128 9.04 10.38 12.62
C SER A 128 8.57 9.54 13.82
N ALA A 129 7.87 10.14 14.78
CA ALA A 129 7.27 9.43 15.89
C ALA A 129 6.18 8.45 15.41
N TRP A 130 5.38 8.86 14.43
CA TRP A 130 4.34 8.04 13.84
C TRP A 130 4.92 6.84 13.08
N ILE A 131 5.95 7.05 12.24
CA ILE A 131 6.66 5.99 11.53
C ILE A 131 7.24 4.96 12.51
N ASN A 132 7.89 5.44 13.58
CA ASN A 132 8.44 4.56 14.61
C ASN A 132 7.35 3.79 15.36
N PHE A 133 6.26 4.47 15.73
CA PHE A 133 5.11 3.82 16.38
C PHE A 133 4.51 2.73 15.49
N GLU A 134 4.31 3.01 14.21
CA GLU A 134 3.70 2.07 13.27
C GLU A 134 4.57 0.82 13.06
N LYS A 135 5.89 1.00 12.91
CA LYS A 135 6.86 -0.10 12.82
C LYS A 135 6.82 -0.99 14.06
N ILE A 136 6.79 -0.40 15.26
CA ILE A 136 6.73 -1.13 16.53
C ILE A 136 5.40 -1.86 16.71
N ALA A 137 4.28 -1.20 16.38
CA ALA A 137 2.95 -1.79 16.50
C ALA A 137 2.79 -2.99 15.56
N ARG A 138 3.22 -2.87 14.29
CA ARG A 138 3.20 -3.97 13.31
C ARG A 138 4.07 -5.14 13.75
N HIS A 139 5.26 -4.88 14.29
CA HIS A 139 6.14 -5.92 14.82
C HIS A 139 5.49 -6.67 16.00
N LYS A 140 4.92 -5.95 16.98
CA LYS A 140 4.23 -6.59 18.12
C LYS A 140 3.03 -7.43 17.71
N VAL A 141 2.23 -6.95 16.75
CA VAL A 141 1.09 -7.71 16.21
C VAL A 141 1.56 -8.96 15.45
N PHE A 142 2.69 -8.90 14.75
CA PHE A 142 3.28 -10.04 14.06
C PHE A 142 3.87 -11.07 15.04
N SER A 143 4.59 -10.62 16.08
CA SER A 143 5.12 -11.50 17.13
C SER A 143 4.01 -12.13 17.98
N ALA A 144 2.89 -11.45 18.20
CA ALA A 144 1.76 -11.98 18.97
C ALA A 144 0.92 -13.03 18.20
N LYS A 145 1.08 -13.14 16.86
CA LYS A 145 0.40 -14.14 16.03
C LYS A 145 1.13 -15.48 15.91
N GLN A 146 2.34 -15.61 16.46
CA GLN A 146 3.02 -16.90 16.60
C GLN A 146 2.47 -17.62 17.85
N PRO A 147 1.67 -18.69 17.73
CA PRO A 147 1.26 -19.44 18.91
C PRO A 147 2.51 -20.12 19.48
N ASN A 148 2.82 -19.84 20.76
CA ASN A 148 3.74 -20.65 21.56
C ASN A 148 3.27 -22.11 21.52
N ARG A 149 3.83 -22.92 20.61
CA ARG A 149 3.75 -24.38 20.70
C ARG A 149 5.01 -24.84 21.42
N PRO A 150 4.93 -25.31 22.67
CA PRO A 150 6.09 -25.93 23.29
C PRO A 150 6.43 -27.21 22.52
N LEU A 151 7.69 -27.28 22.07
CA LEU A 151 8.29 -28.51 21.52
C LEU A 151 8.43 -29.52 22.66
N PHE A 152 7.43 -30.39 22.82
CA PHE A 152 7.59 -31.60 23.61
C PHE A 152 8.44 -32.60 22.81
N TYR A 153 9.73 -32.68 23.14
CA TYR A 153 10.56 -33.81 22.73
C TYR A 153 10.20 -35.00 23.62
N ARG A 154 9.44 -35.97 23.10
CA ARG A 154 9.32 -37.30 23.72
C ARG A 154 10.47 -38.14 23.22
N GLU A 155 11.53 -38.29 24.01
CA GLU A 155 12.40 -39.47 23.86
C GLU A 155 11.65 -40.67 24.44
N SER A 156 11.28 -41.60 23.57
CA SER A 156 10.82 -42.92 23.99
C SER A 156 11.75 -43.98 23.44
N SER A 157 12.41 -44.63 24.39
CA SER A 157 12.74 -46.06 24.39
C SER A 157 14.04 -46.48 23.72
N GLN A 158 15.06 -46.73 24.54
CA GLN A 158 15.78 -47.98 24.50
C GLN A 158 16.10 -48.47 25.92
N CYS A 159 15.28 -49.40 26.40
CA CYS A 159 15.66 -50.37 27.42
C CYS A 159 16.86 -51.18 26.91
N PHE A 160 17.99 -51.17 27.61
CA PHE A 160 18.91 -52.32 27.64
C PHE A 160 19.73 -52.36 28.95
N SER A 161 19.27 -53.23 29.85
CA SER A 161 20.02 -54.14 30.74
C SER A 161 21.15 -53.65 31.68
N LYS A 162 20.91 -54.00 32.97
CA LYS A 162 21.80 -54.68 33.94
C LYS A 162 22.71 -53.86 34.89
N LYS A 163 22.22 -53.87 36.14
CA LYS A 163 22.80 -54.43 37.38
C LYS A 163 24.07 -53.80 38.02
N GLN A 164 23.99 -53.79 39.36
CA GLN A 164 25.00 -53.67 40.43
C GLN A 164 25.03 -52.29 41.11
N ASN A 165 24.98 -52.13 42.43
CA ASN A 165 24.98 -53.08 43.55
C ASN A 165 24.45 -52.37 44.83
N ASN A 166 23.99 -53.21 45.75
CA ASN A 166 23.57 -52.95 47.13
C ASN A 166 24.56 -52.10 47.96
N PHE A 167 24.05 -51.25 48.86
CA PHE A 167 24.05 -51.46 50.32
C PHE A 167 22.98 -50.58 50.97
#